data_AF-A0A0Q5F7A4-F1
#
_entry.id   AF-A0A0Q5F7A4-F1
#
_cell.length_a   1.000
_cell.length_b   1.000
_cell.length_c   1.000
_cell.angle_alpha   90.00
_cell.angle_beta   90.00
_cell.angle_gamma   90.00
#
_symmetry.space_group_name_H-M   'P 1'
#
loop_
_entity.id
_entity.type
_entity.pdbx_description
1 polymer ?
#
loop_
_entity_poly.entity_id
_entity_poly.type
_entity_poly.pdbx_seq_one_letter_code
_entity_poly.pdbx_strand_id
1 'polypeptide(L)' 'MAVPDEPPNDPITASLLNAFRNTCRGRRYIAGAAGAFPMRLSAREISDWLEAHPLPLPRRYVDEVMFALDDVALAKDEE' A
#
# COMPACT_ATOMS: atom_id res chain seq x y z
N MET A 1 8.57 -1.42 -25.60
CA MET A 1 9.34 -2.11 -24.56
C MET A 1 8.48 -3.29 -24.11
N ALA A 2 8.94 -4.53 -24.30
CA ALA A 2 8.19 -5.69 -23.84
C ALA A 2 8.14 -5.62 -22.30
N VAL A 3 6.95 -5.70 -21.72
CA VAL A 3 6.79 -5.80 -20.27
C VAL A 3 7.45 -7.12 -19.85
N PRO A 4 8.43 -7.11 -18.94
CA PRO A 4 9.05 -8.34 -18.45
C PRO A 4 7.99 -9.27 -17.85
N ASP A 5 8.18 -10.57 -17.99
CA ASP A 5 7.31 -11.54 -17.31
C ASP A 5 7.38 -11.31 -15.81
N GLU A 6 6.21 -11.28 -15.17
CA GLU A 6 6.11 -11.09 -13.73
C GLU A 6 6.84 -12.26 -13.05
N PRO A 7 7.76 -11.98 -12.10
CA PRO A 7 8.45 -13.05 -11.39
C PRO A 7 7.42 -13.95 -10.71
N PRO A 8 7.68 -15.26 -10.60
CA PRO A 8 6.76 -16.16 -9.90
C PRO A 8 6.59 -15.67 -8.47
N ASN A 9 5.42 -15.09 -8.19
CA ASN A 9 5.03 -14.71 -6.85
C ASN A 9 4.01 -15.72 -6.33
N ASP A 10 4.06 -15.94 -5.03
CA ASP A 10 3.01 -16.68 -4.36
C ASP A 10 1.71 -15.82 -4.37
N PRO A 11 0.52 -16.42 -4.58
CA PRO A 11 -0.74 -15.68 -4.67
C PRO A 11 -1.04 -14.75 -3.48
N ILE A 12 -0.57 -15.09 -2.28
CA ILE A 12 -0.70 -14.23 -1.09
C ILE A 12 0.13 -12.96 -1.27
N THR A 13 1.36 -13.10 -1.77
CA THR A 13 2.26 -11.99 -2.03
C THR A 13 1.68 -11.06 -3.11
N ALA A 14 1.21 -11.60 -4.24
CA ALA A 14 0.48 -10.82 -5.25
C ALA A 14 -0.67 -10.02 -4.64
N SER A 15 -1.49 -10.69 -3.83
CA SER A 15 -2.69 -10.10 -3.25
C SER A 15 -2.35 -8.95 -2.30
N LEU A 16 -1.31 -9.11 -1.47
CA LEU A 16 -0.84 -8.07 -0.55
C LEU A 16 -0.26 -6.86 -1.30
N LEU A 17 0.57 -7.10 -2.32
CA LEU A 17 1.13 -6.01 -3.15
C LEU A 17 0.04 -5.26 -3.90
N ASN A 18 -0.96 -5.98 -4.42
CA ASN A 18 -2.08 -5.36 -5.11
C ASN A 18 -2.98 -4.56 -4.15
N ALA A 19 -3.25 -5.10 -2.95
CA ALA A 19 -3.95 -4.37 -1.90
C ALA A 19 -3.22 -3.08 -1.55
N PHE A 20 -1.91 -3.15 -1.27
CA PHE A 20 -1.08 -1.98 -1.00
C PHE A 20 -1.16 -0.93 -2.10
N ARG A 21 -0.92 -1.34 -3.35
CA ARG A 21 -0.99 -0.46 -4.52
C ARG A 21 -2.32 0.27 -4.61
N ASN A 22 -3.43 -0.41 -4.36
CA ASN A 22 -4.75 0.20 -4.47
C ASN A 22 -5.07 1.09 -3.28
N THR A 23 -4.72 0.69 -2.07
CA THR A 23 -4.87 1.52 -0.86
C THR A 23 -4.07 2.82 -0.98
N CYS A 24 -2.85 2.79 -1.56
CA CYS A 24 -2.06 4.00 -1.80
C CYS A 24 -2.76 5.04 -2.69
N ARG A 25 -3.73 4.66 -3.53
CA ARG A 25 -4.50 5.61 -4.34
C ARG A 25 -5.43 6.48 -3.48
N GLY A 26 -5.80 6.00 -2.29
CA GLY A 26 -6.56 6.76 -1.29
C GLY A 26 -5.67 7.55 -0.32
N ARG A 27 -4.35 7.59 -0.54
CA ARG A 27 -3.42 8.28 0.36
C ARG A 27 -3.78 9.76 0.48
N ARG A 28 -3.83 10.23 1.73
CA ARG A 28 -4.03 11.64 2.05
C ARG A 28 -2.72 12.41 1.90
N TYR A 29 -2.84 13.67 1.50
CA TYR A 29 -1.73 14.59 1.36
C TYR A 29 -1.99 15.83 2.21
N ILE A 30 -0.95 16.32 2.89
CA ILE A 30 -0.98 17.63 3.53
C ILE A 30 -0.37 18.62 2.56
N ALA A 31 -1.15 19.61 2.14
CA ALA A 31 -0.66 20.74 1.34
C ALA A 31 -0.27 21.91 2.26
N GLY A 32 0.89 22.50 1.99
CA GLY A 32 1.40 23.69 2.69
C GLY A 32 2.22 24.57 1.75
N ALA A 33 2.78 25.66 2.30
CA ALA A 33 3.56 26.64 1.53
C ALA A 33 4.79 26.04 0.83
N ALA A 34 5.33 24.94 1.35
CA ALA A 34 6.49 24.24 0.80
C ALA A 34 6.14 23.09 -0.17
N GLY A 35 4.85 22.82 -0.43
CA GLY A 35 4.41 21.74 -1.32
C GLY A 35 3.34 20.84 -0.70
N ALA A 36 3.08 19.69 -1.35
CA ALA A 36 2.18 18.65 -0.88
C ALA A 36 2.99 17.43 -0.42
N PHE A 37 2.78 16.99 0.82
CA PHE A 37 3.51 15.89 1.43
C PHE A 37 2.57 14.69 1.66
N PRO A 38 2.97 13.48 1.26
CA PRO A 38 2.18 12.28 1.50
C PRO A 38 2.09 12.00 3.01
N MET A 39 0.89 11.72 3.51
CA MET A 39 0.72 11.19 4.86
C MET A 39 0.90 9.67 4.86
N ARG A 40 1.32 9.13 6.00
CA ARG A 40 1.31 7.68 6.27
C ARG A 40 -0.08 7.09 6.06
N LEU A 41 -0.14 5.86 5.57
CA LEU A 41 -1.39 5.11 5.46
C LEU A 41 -1.96 4.89 6.87
N SER A 42 -3.26 5.10 7.04
CA SER A 42 -3.94 4.79 8.28
C SER A 42 -4.71 3.47 8.16
N ALA A 43 -5.02 2.87 9.31
CA ALA A 43 -5.84 1.67 9.37
C ALA A 43 -7.22 1.86 8.71
N ARG A 44 -7.70 3.10 8.57
CA ARG A 44 -8.97 3.40 7.90
C ARG A 44 -8.89 3.16 6.40
N GLU A 45 -7.90 3.71 5.69
CA GLU A 45 -7.80 3.48 4.24
C GLU A 45 -7.62 1.99 3.91
N ILE A 46 -6.90 1.26 4.78
CA ILE A 46 -6.75 -0.20 4.67
C ILE A 46 -8.11 -0.89 4.88
N SER A 47 -8.86 -0.49 5.91
CA SER A 47 -10.16 -1.10 6.22
C SER A 47 -11.17 -0.88 5.11
N ASP A 48 -11.27 0.35 4.60
CA ASP A 48 -12.20 0.72 3.53
C ASP A 48 -11.93 -0.11 2.26
N TRP A 49 -10.65 -0.38 1.95
CA TRP A 49 -10.28 -1.26 0.85
C TRP A 49 -10.66 -2.73 1.11
N LEU A 50 -10.34 -3.26 2.29
CA LEU A 50 -10.60 -4.65 2.66
C LEU A 50 -12.08 -4.98 2.81
N GLU A 51 -12.93 -3.98 3.09
CA GLU A 51 -14.39 -4.14 3.09
C GLU A 51 -14.92 -4.48 1.69
N ALA A 52 -14.40 -3.81 0.67
CA ALA A 52 -14.76 -4.07 -0.73
C ALA A 52 -14.02 -5.26 -1.34
N HIS A 53 -12.78 -5.53 -0.90
CA HIS A 53 -11.90 -6.56 -1.45
C HIS A 53 -11.25 -7.38 -0.32
N PRO A 54 -11.99 -8.32 0.30
CA PRO A 54 -11.47 -9.11 1.41
C PRO A 54 -10.28 -9.96 1.00
N LEU A 55 -9.27 -10.04 1.87
CA LEU A 55 -8.13 -10.94 1.73
C LEU A 55 -8.33 -12.19 2.59
N PRO A 56 -7.89 -13.38 2.14
CA PRO A 56 -7.96 -14.63 2.91
C PRO A 56 -6.85 -14.70 3.98
N LEU A 57 -6.59 -13.61 4.69
CA LEU A 57 -5.53 -13.47 5.69
C LEU A 57 -6.09 -12.84 6.96
N PRO A 58 -5.59 -13.24 8.14
CA PRO A 58 -5.87 -12.52 9.37
C PRO A 58 -5.50 -11.04 9.25
N ARG A 59 -6.42 -10.16 9.66
CA ARG A 59 -6.26 -8.70 9.57
C ARG A 59 -4.92 -8.19 10.10
N ARG A 60 -4.43 -8.74 11.22
CA ARG A 60 -3.14 -8.38 11.80
C ARG A 60 -1.96 -8.47 10.82
N TYR A 61 -1.92 -9.53 10.01
CA TYR A 61 -0.82 -9.75 9.07
C TYR A 61 -0.92 -8.82 7.88
N VAL A 62 -2.15 -8.49 7.46
CA VAL A 62 -2.37 -7.50 6.41
C VAL A 62 -1.88 -6.13 6.91
N ASP A 63 -2.30 -5.69 8.09
CA ASP A 63 -1.88 -4.39 8.63
C ASP A 63 -0.35 -4.30 8.78
N GLU A 64 0.30 -5.33 9.34
CA GLU A 64 1.76 -5.40 9.48
C GLU A 64 2.48 -5.21 8.13
N VAL A 65 2.04 -5.94 7.09
CA VAL A 65 2.63 -5.83 5.75
C VAL A 65 2.35 -4.47 5.13
N MET A 66 1.12 -3.96 5.24
CA MET A 66 0.72 -2.69 4.64
C MET A 66 1.51 -1.52 5.23
N PHE A 67 1.72 -1.50 6.55
CA PHE A 67 2.53 -0.47 7.20
C PHE A 67 4.02 -0.61 6.89
N ALA A 68 4.56 -1.84 6.83
CA ALA A 68 5.95 -2.04 6.43
C ALA A 68 6.21 -1.57 4.98
N LEU A 69 5.29 -1.85 4.06
CA LEU A 69 5.38 -1.36 2.68
C LEU A 69 5.22 0.17 2.60
N ASP A 70 4.39 0.75 3.47
CA ASP A 70 4.21 2.20 3.58
C ASP A 70 5.51 2.90 3.97
N ASP A 71 6.19 2.37 5.00
CA ASP A 71 7.48 2.89 5.46
C ASP A 71 8.53 2.82 4.35
N VAL A 72 8.61 1.70 3.61
CA VAL A 72 9.55 1.55 2.48
C VAL A 72 9.21 2.50 1.34
N ALA A 73 7.93 2.73 1.05
CA ALA A 73 7.51 3.63 -0.02
C ALA A 73 7.87 5.09 0.31
N LEU A 74 7.60 5.54 1.55
CA LEU A 74 7.89 6.90 1.97
C LEU A 74 9.40 7.16 2.14
N ALA A 75 10.17 6.15 2.59
CA ALA A 75 11.63 6.29 2.68
C ALA A 75 12.29 6.54 1.31
N LYS A 76 11.70 6.04 0.21
CA LYS A 76 12.19 6.31 -1.15
C LYS A 76 11.92 7.73 -1.64
N ASP A 77 10.93 8.43 -1.08
CA ASP A 77 10.60 9.80 -1.44
C ASP A 77 11.48 10.82 -0.68
N GLU A 78 12.23 10.37 0.34
CA GLU A 78 13.15 11.20 1.14
C GLU A 78 14.59 11.26 0.58
N GLU A 79 14.94 10.41 -0.40
CA GLU A 79 16.21 10.43 -1.16
C GLU A 79 16.10 11.22 -2.48
#